data_AF-A0A7U4QKA9-F1
#
_entry.id   AF-A0A7U4QKA9-F1
#
_cell.length_a   1.000
_cell.length_b   1.000
_cell.length_c   1.000
_cell.angle_alpha   90.00
_cell.angle_beta   90.00
_cell.angle_gamma   90.00
#
_symmetry.space_group_name_H-M   'P 1'
#
loop_
_entity.id
_entity.type
_entity.pdbx_description
1 polymer ?
#
loop_
_entity_poly.entity_id
_entity_poly.type
_entity_poly.pdbx_seq_one_letter_code
_entity_poly.pdbx_strand_id
1 'polypeptide(L)'
;MKEKQFVIVSYDIADEERLRKIAKIMEDYGFRVLYSVFECYINRSLFEEMKTKVEKLIDHLEDSVIYYFLCEHCREKIEHIGRTPFYLEEEKVEVV
;
A
#
# COMPACT_ATOMS: atom_id res chain seq x y z
N MET A 1 -6.40 17.13 -15.43
CA MET A 1 -5.70 16.44 -14.32
C MET A 1 -6.17 14.99 -14.33
N LYS A 2 -5.26 13.99 -14.29
CA LYS A 2 -5.69 12.59 -14.20
C LYS A 2 -6.34 12.36 -12.84
N GLU A 3 -7.53 11.75 -12.83
CA GLU A 3 -8.26 11.42 -11.61
C GLU A 3 -7.42 10.46 -10.76
N LYS A 4 -7.20 10.83 -9.49
CA LYS A 4 -6.50 10.00 -8.51
C LYS A 4 -7.52 9.14 -7.79
N GLN A 5 -7.12 7.94 -7.41
CA GLN A 5 -7.92 6.97 -6.70
C GLN A 5 -7.22 6.63 -5.38
N PHE A 6 -8.01 6.43 -4.33
CA PHE A 6 -7.51 5.90 -3.06
C PHE A 6 -7.61 4.36 -3.10
N VAL A 7 -6.48 3.71 -2.89
CA VAL A 7 -6.36 2.25 -2.96
C VAL A 7 -5.73 1.75 -1.67
N ILE A 8 -6.41 0.84 -0.98
CA ILE A 8 -5.78 0.03 0.07
C ILE A 8 -5.19 -1.20 -0.59
N VAL A 9 -3.90 -1.42 -0.39
CA VAL A 9 -3.19 -2.61 -0.86
C VAL A 9 -2.91 -3.50 0.34
N SER A 10 -3.51 -4.68 0.36
CA SER A 10 -3.24 -5.71 1.37
C SER A 10 -2.51 -6.86 0.71
N TYR A 11 -1.48 -7.39 1.36
CA TYR A 11 -0.77 -8.57 0.86
C TYR A 11 -0.55 -9.62 1.94
N ASP A 12 -0.43 -10.86 1.51
CA ASP A 12 0.01 -12.00 2.30
C ASP A 12 1.07 -12.73 1.47
N ILE A 13 2.33 -12.60 1.87
CA ILE A 13 3.49 -13.03 1.08
C ILE A 13 4.27 -14.03 1.94
N ALA A 14 4.41 -15.26 1.45
CA ALA A 14 4.98 -16.36 2.23
C ALA A 14 6.50 -16.25 2.39
N ASP A 15 7.19 -15.76 1.36
CA ASP A 15 8.65 -15.63 1.34
C ASP A 15 9.13 -14.25 1.81
N GLU A 16 10.12 -14.25 2.72
CA GLU A 16 10.65 -13.00 3.29
C GLU A 16 11.36 -12.11 2.27
N GLU A 17 12.01 -12.68 1.26
CA GLU A 17 12.74 -11.90 0.25
C GLU A 17 11.75 -11.21 -0.70
N ARG A 18 10.73 -11.94 -1.17
CA ARG A 18 9.61 -11.37 -1.95
C ARG A 18 8.88 -10.31 -1.14
N LEU A 19 8.61 -10.55 0.14
CA LEU A 19 7.96 -9.60 1.03
C LEU A 19 8.74 -8.28 1.11
N ARG A 20 10.06 -8.33 1.31
CA ARG A 20 10.91 -7.11 1.35
C ARG A 20 10.93 -6.38 0.01
N LYS A 21 10.95 -7.10 -1.11
CA LYS A 21 10.93 -6.50 -2.45
C LYS A 21 9.57 -5.83 -2.75
N ILE A 22 8.47 -6.50 -2.43
CA ILE A 22 7.12 -5.97 -2.61
C ILE A 22 6.91 -4.75 -1.72
N ALA A 23 7.29 -4.83 -0.44
CA ALA A 23 7.30 -3.69 0.47
C ALA A 23 8.01 -2.49 -0.11
N LYS A 24 9.22 -2.69 -0.65
CA LYS A 24 10.02 -1.61 -1.21
C LYS A 24 9.37 -0.97 -2.44
N ILE A 25 8.72 -1.77 -3.28
CA ILE A 25 7.94 -1.25 -4.41
C ILE A 25 6.78 -0.41 -3.91
N MET A 26 6.02 -0.88 -2.91
CA MET A 26 4.83 -0.18 -2.41
C MET A 26 5.16 1.18 -1.78
N GLU A 27 6.34 1.34 -1.17
CA GLU A 27 6.84 2.63 -0.65
C GLU A 27 6.93 3.71 -1.73
N ASP A 28 7.10 3.36 -3.01
CA ASP A 28 7.13 4.34 -4.11
C ASP A 28 5.73 4.85 -4.50
N TYR A 29 4.65 4.20 -4.03
CA TYR A 29 3.27 4.48 -4.45
C TYR A 29 2.33 4.87 -3.31
N GLY A 30 2.72 4.65 -2.05
CA GLY A 30 1.86 4.91 -0.90
C GLY A 30 2.57 4.77 0.44
N PHE A 31 1.76 4.80 1.49
CA PHE A 31 2.22 4.79 2.88
C PHE A 31 1.92 3.44 3.52
N ARG A 32 2.92 2.87 4.20
CA ARG A 32 2.74 1.64 4.98
C ARG A 32 1.96 1.94 6.25
N VAL A 33 0.77 1.35 6.40
CA VAL A 33 -0.11 1.56 7.56
C VAL A 33 -0.16 0.36 8.51
N LEU A 34 0.10 -0.84 8.01
CA LEU A 34 0.32 -2.06 8.81
C LEU A 34 1.47 -2.86 8.19
N TYR A 35 1.92 -3.93 8.86
CA TYR A 35 3.01 -4.78 8.36
C TYR A 35 2.78 -5.22 6.90
N SER A 36 1.54 -5.58 6.57
CA SER A 36 1.15 -6.04 5.24
C SER A 36 0.07 -5.22 4.55
N VAL A 37 -0.08 -3.94 4.92
CA VAL A 37 -1.08 -3.05 4.32
C VAL A 37 -0.48 -1.68 4.00
N PHE A 38 -0.77 -1.19 2.79
CA PHE A 38 -0.42 0.15 2.31
C PHE A 38 -1.66 0.93 1.89
N GLU A 39 -1.61 2.25 2.06
CA GLU A 39 -2.58 3.22 1.53
C GLU A 39 -1.95 4.04 0.42
N CYS A 40 -2.53 3.99 -0.79
CA CYS A 40 -1.98 4.64 -1.98
C CYS A 40 -2.97 5.68 -2.54
N TYR A 41 -2.48 6.88 -2.85
CA TYR A 41 -3.26 7.91 -3.55
C TYR A 41 -2.72 8.16 -4.95
N ILE A 42 -3.10 7.30 -5.89
CA ILE A 42 -2.43 7.13 -7.18
C ILE A 42 -3.41 7.25 -8.35
N ASN A 43 -2.91 7.71 -9.50
CA ASN A 43 -3.71 7.68 -10.73
C ASN A 43 -3.63 6.28 -11.38
N ARG A 44 -4.55 5.99 -12.29
CA ARG A 44 -4.63 4.69 -12.99
C ARG A 44 -3.32 4.24 -13.63
N SER A 45 -2.55 5.14 -14.23
CA SER A 45 -1.29 4.78 -14.90
C SER A 45 -0.25 4.27 -13.92
N LEU A 46 -0.12 4.93 -12.75
CA LEU A 46 0.79 4.52 -11.70
C LEU A 46 0.31 3.23 -11.02
N PHE A 47 -1.01 3.06 -10.87
CA PHE A 47 -1.58 1.82 -10.37
C PHE A 47 -1.23 0.63 -11.28
N GLU A 48 -1.41 0.74 -12.60
CA GLU A 48 -1.05 -0.35 -13.52
C GLU A 48 0.45 -0.66 -13.51
N GLU A 49 1.29 0.37 -13.39
CA GLU A 49 2.74 0.19 -13.24
C GLU A 49 3.09 -0.57 -11.95
N MET A 50 2.56 -0.13 -10.81
CA MET A 50 2.73 -0.78 -9.51
C MET A 50 2.27 -2.24 -9.58
N LYS A 51 1.04 -2.48 -10.06
CA LYS A 51 0.46 -3.81 -10.20
C LYS A 51 1.34 -4.71 -11.08
N THR A 52 1.83 -4.20 -12.20
CA THR A 52 2.75 -4.94 -13.10
C THR A 52 4.06 -5.31 -12.40
N LYS A 53 4.64 -4.41 -11.58
CA LYS A 53 5.85 -4.71 -10.81
C LYS A 53 5.61 -5.80 -9.76
N VAL A 54 4.45 -5.77 -9.10
CA VAL A 54 4.06 -6.76 -8.10
C VAL A 54 3.81 -8.12 -8.74
N GLU A 55 3.04 -8.18 -9.82
CA GLU A 55 2.74 -9.44 -10.55
C GLU A 55 4.00 -10.16 -11.02
N LYS A 56 5.09 -9.44 -11.32
CA LYS A 56 6.37 -10.05 -11.71
C LYS A 56 7.14 -10.67 -10.55
N LEU A 57 6.80 -10.36 -9.32
CA LEU A 57 7.54 -10.79 -8.13
C LEU A 57 6.83 -11.83 -7.30
N ILE A 58 5.48 -11.84 -7.30
CA ILE A 58 4.72 -12.77 -6.47
C ILE A 58 4.84 -14.22 -6.99
N ASP A 59 4.77 -15.16 -6.07
CA ASP A 59 4.43 -16.55 -6.39
C ASP A 59 2.91 -16.72 -6.31
N HIS A 60 2.27 -17.01 -7.44
CA HIS A 60 0.81 -17.13 -7.50
C HIS A 60 0.23 -18.32 -6.72
N LEU A 61 1.05 -19.27 -6.26
CA LEU A 61 0.59 -20.42 -5.46
C LEU A 61 0.71 -20.17 -3.95
N GLU A 62 1.58 -19.25 -3.53
CA GLU A 62 1.89 -19.02 -2.11
C GLU A 62 1.51 -17.62 -1.64
N ASP A 63 1.44 -16.66 -2.56
CA ASP A 63 1.26 -15.25 -2.25
C ASP A 63 -0.12 -14.74 -2.69
N SER A 64 -0.60 -13.71 -2.03
CA SER A 64 -1.84 -13.02 -2.37
C SER A 64 -1.67 -11.51 -2.20
N VAL A 65 -2.19 -10.75 -3.16
CA VAL A 65 -2.24 -9.29 -3.11
C VAL A 65 -3.64 -8.84 -3.52
N ILE A 66 -4.28 -8.02 -2.69
CA ILE A 66 -5.63 -7.51 -2.90
C ILE A 66 -5.59 -5.99 -2.92
N TYR A 67 -6.28 -5.41 -3.91
CA TYR A 67 -6.42 -3.97 -4.10
C TYR A 67 -7.87 -3.55 -3.85
N TYR A 68 -8.12 -2.79 -2.80
CA TYR A 68 -9.43 -2.22 -2.49
C TYR A 68 -9.49 -0.77 -2.94
N PHE A 69 -10.29 -0.49 -3.96
CA PHE A 69 -10.54 0.88 -4.43
C PHE A 69 -11.67 1.49 -3.61
N LEU A 70 -11.36 2.56 -2.88
CA LEU A 70 -12.35 3.25 -2.06
C LEU A 70 -12.69 4.61 -2.67
N CYS A 71 -13.97 4.97 -2.63
CA CYS A 71 -14.38 6.35 -2.83
C CYS A 71 -14.05 7.18 -1.57
N GLU A 72 -14.03 8.51 -1.70
CA GLU A 72 -13.72 9.42 -0.58
C GLU A 72 -14.61 9.18 0.64
N HIS A 73 -15.91 8.91 0.44
CA HIS A 73 -16.83 8.64 1.55
C HIS A 73 -16.55 7.31 2.28
N CYS A 74 -16.04 6.29 1.59
CA CYS A 74 -15.61 5.05 2.25
C CYS A 74 -14.30 5.24 3.01
N ARG A 75 -13.41 6.08 2.49
CA ARG A 75 -12.13 6.41 3.13
C ARG A 75 -12.32 7.13 4.47
N GLU A 76 -13.30 8.02 4.58
CA GLU A 76 -13.65 8.72 5.84
C GLU A 76 -14.09 7.77 6.97
N LYS A 77 -14.43 6.52 6.63
CA LYS A 77 -14.89 5.50 7.59
C LYS A 77 -13.79 4.51 7.98
N ILE A 78 -12.54 4.75 7.59
CA ILE A 78 -11.41 3.92 8.01
C ILE A 78 -11.13 4.21 9.48
N GLU A 79 -11.23 3.18 10.31
CA GLU A 79 -10.88 3.24 11.73
C GLU A 79 -9.63 2.40 11.99
N HIS A 80 -8.72 2.96 12.77
CA HIS A 80 -7.49 2.29 13.21
C HIS A 80 -7.49 2.16 14.73
N ILE A 81 -7.23 0.95 15.23
CA ILE A 81 -7.10 0.65 16.66
C ILE A 81 -5.74 0.03 16.95
N GLY A 82 -5.15 0.35 18.10
CA GLY A 82 -3.85 -0.18 18.52
C GLY A 82 -2.67 0.70 18.10
N ARG A 83 -1.48 0.08 17.99
CA ARG A 83 -0.23 0.80 17.72
C ARG A 83 -0.12 1.21 16.26
N THR A 84 0.16 2.48 16.02
CA THR A 84 0.57 2.97 14.70
C THR A 84 2.04 2.58 14.47
N PRO A 85 2.43 2.09 13.28
CA PRO A 85 3.83 1.81 12.98
C PRO A 85 4.70 3.08 13.10
N PHE A 86 5.88 2.95 13.72
CA PHE A 86 6.81 4.06 14.01
C PHE A 86 7.15 4.97 12.81
N TYR A 87 7.14 4.45 11.57
CA TYR A 87 7.46 5.24 10.38
C TYR A 87 6.41 6.32 10.04
N LEU A 88 5.19 6.24 10.58
CA LEU A 88 4.18 7.31 10.47
C LEU A 88 4.32 8.38 11.58
N GLU A 89 5.11 8.11 12.62
CA GLU A 89 5.41 9.08 13.68
C GLU A 89 6.54 10.03 13.27
N GLU A 90 7.49 9.58 12.43
CA GLU A 90 8.61 10.42 11.94
C GLU A 90 8.13 11.54 10.99
N GLU A 91 7.06 11.35 10.21
CA GLU A 91 6.48 12.42 9.37
C GLU A 91 5.68 13.48 10.17
N LYS A 92 5.43 13.27 11.47
CA LYS A 92 4.84 14.29 12.35
C LYS A 92 5.87 15.15 13.08
N VAL A 93 7.16 14.93 12.85
CA VAL A 93 8.23 15.75 13.43
C VAL A 93 8.59 16.89 12.46
N GLU A 94 8.07 18.07 12.81
CA GLU A 94 8.47 19.42 12.35
C GLU A 94 8.30 19.79 10.88
N VAL A 95 7.15 20.43 10.58
CA VAL A 95 7.16 21.62 9.71
C VAL A 95 7.02 22.83 10.63
N VAL A 96 8.15 23.44 10.99
CA VAL A 96 8.23 24.83 11.44
C VAL A 96 8.31 25.72 10.22
#